data_AF-A0A2V6HL40-F1
#
_entry.id   AF-A0A2V6HL40-F1
#
_cell.length_a   1.000
_cell.length_b   1.000
_cell.length_c   1.000
_cell.angle_alpha   90.00
_cell.angle_beta   90.00
_cell.angle_gamma   90.00
#
_symmetry.space_group_name_H-M   'P 1'
#
loop_
_entity.id
_entity.type
_entity.pdbx_description
1 polymer ?
#
loop_
_entity_poly.entity_id
_entity_poly.type
_entity_poly.pdbx_seq_one_letter_code
_entity_poly.pdbx_strand_id
1 'polypeptide(L)'
;CDSLQPFVGVHFSNELLDAMPVRLIGDDVEKLVDLEGDKFVFVERPLRQGAPAARLPRDDGSFNQAALDWIDDVASNLQRGYVITIDYGRSGGEFHERIQVR
;
A
#
# COMPACT_ATOMS: atom_id res chain seq x y z
N CYS A 1 3.71 -21.65 -2.64
CA CYS A 1 3.83 -20.19 -2.84
C CYS A 1 2.85 -19.93 -3.96
N ASP A 2 1.65 -19.50 -3.61
CA ASP A 2 0.48 -19.59 -4.47
C ASP A 2 0.39 -18.30 -5.27
N SER A 3 1.31 -18.11 -6.22
CA SER A 3 1.22 -17.00 -7.16
C SER A 3 0.04 -17.24 -8.11
N LEU A 4 -0.72 -16.18 -8.41
CA LEU A 4 -1.81 -16.25 -9.37
C LEU A 4 -1.27 -16.82 -10.68
N GLN A 5 -1.94 -17.83 -11.23
CA GLN A 5 -1.57 -18.38 -12.53
C GLN A 5 -2.13 -17.51 -13.65
N PRO A 6 -1.49 -17.45 -14.83
CA PRO A 6 -2.02 -16.71 -15.96
C PRO A 6 -3.44 -17.13 -16.33
N PHE A 7 -4.31 -16.17 -16.63
CA PHE A 7 -5.74 -16.42 -16.82
C PHE A 7 -6.37 -15.59 -17.95
N VAL A 8 -7.48 -16.12 -18.50
CA VAL A 8 -8.37 -15.45 -19.44
C VAL A 8 -9.75 -15.39 -18.81
N GLY A 9 -10.26 -14.19 -18.53
CA GLY A 9 -11.55 -14.03 -17.86
C GLY A 9 -11.65 -12.73 -17.06
N VAL A 10 -12.43 -12.78 -15.97
CA VAL A 10 -12.61 -11.65 -15.06
C VAL A 10 -12.05 -12.00 -13.69
N HIS A 11 -11.15 -11.15 -13.19
CA HIS A 11 -10.79 -11.15 -11.77
C HIS A 11 -11.66 -10.10 -11.07
N PHE A 12 -12.34 -10.51 -9.98
CA PHE A 12 -13.25 -9.65 -9.23
C PHE A 12 -12.81 -9.60 -7.77
N SER A 13 -12.69 -8.38 -7.24
CA SER A 13 -12.51 -8.15 -5.81
C SER A 13 -13.52 -7.13 -5.29
N ASN A 14 -14.00 -7.36 -4.07
CA ASN A 14 -14.89 -6.45 -3.35
C ASN A 14 -14.29 -6.20 -1.97
N GLU A 15 -14.06 -4.93 -1.63
CA GLU A 15 -13.52 -4.46 -0.34
C GLU A 15 -12.24 -5.21 0.05
N LEU A 16 -11.33 -5.32 -0.93
CA LEU A 16 -10.05 -6.00 -0.73
C LEU A 16 -8.91 -5.00 -0.61
N LEU A 17 -8.90 -3.94 -1.44
CA LEU A 17 -7.79 -2.99 -1.49
C LEU A 17 -7.79 -2.10 -0.24
N ASP A 18 -8.96 -1.77 0.31
CA ASP A 18 -9.07 -0.96 1.54
C ASP A 18 -8.58 -1.69 2.80
N ALA A 19 -8.52 -3.01 2.78
CA ALA A 19 -8.02 -3.86 3.85
C ALA A 19 -6.51 -4.12 3.77
N MET A 20 -5.84 -3.68 2.69
CA MET A 20 -4.41 -3.92 2.52
C MET A 20 -3.56 -3.03 3.42
N PRO A 21 -2.38 -3.51 3.86
CA PRO A 21 -1.46 -2.73 4.69
C PRO A 21 -1.07 -1.41 4.01
N VAL A 22 -1.10 -0.33 4.79
CA VAL A 22 -0.66 1.01 4.38
C VAL A 22 0.42 1.55 5.29
N ARG A 23 1.21 2.49 4.77
CA ARG A 23 2.16 3.29 5.53
C ARG A 23 1.54 4.64 5.88
N LEU A 24 1.87 5.15 7.06
CA LEU A 24 1.38 6.44 7.55
C LEU A 24 2.46 7.50 7.32
N ILE A 25 2.37 8.20 6.20
CA ILE A 25 3.38 9.16 5.73
C ILE A 25 2.76 10.54 5.58
N GLY A 26 3.45 11.57 6.06
CA GLY A 26 3.12 12.98 5.85
C GLY A 26 4.31 13.87 6.20
N ASP A 27 4.46 15.03 5.56
CA ASP A 27 5.50 16.03 5.89
C ASP A 27 6.95 15.46 6.01
N ASP A 28 7.34 14.53 5.13
CA ASP A 28 8.65 13.82 5.12
C ASP A 28 8.94 12.96 6.37
N VAL A 29 7.90 12.68 7.18
CA VAL A 29 7.94 11.76 8.31
C VAL A 29 7.03 10.55 8.08
N GLU A 30 7.45 9.42 8.62
CA GLU A 30 6.66 8.20 8.71
C GLU A 30 6.31 7.94 10.17
N LYS A 31 5.04 7.62 10.41
CA LYS A 31 4.53 7.20 11.71
C LYS A 31 4.61 5.68 11.80
N LEU A 32 5.49 5.21 12.67
CA LEU A 32 5.73 3.80 12.96
C LEU A 32 5.14 3.40 14.31
N VAL A 33 5.09 2.11 14.58
CA VAL A 33 4.66 1.55 15.88
C VAL A 33 5.89 1.15 16.69
N ASP A 34 5.92 1.57 17.94
CA ASP A 34 6.91 1.18 18.95
C ASP A 34 6.20 0.60 20.20
N LEU A 35 6.97 0.12 21.17
CA LEU A 35 6.46 -0.46 22.42
C LEU A 35 6.96 0.34 23.63
N GLU A 36 6.03 0.98 24.34
CA GLU A 36 6.31 1.63 25.63
C GLU A 36 5.66 0.82 26.76
N GLY A 37 6.49 0.07 27.50
CA GLY A 37 5.99 -0.89 28.50
C GLY A 37 5.19 -2.01 27.85
N ASP A 38 3.88 -2.03 28.07
CA ASP A 38 2.92 -3.00 27.53
C ASP A 38 1.96 -2.39 26.48
N LYS A 39 2.24 -1.17 26.00
CA LYS A 39 1.38 -0.45 25.07
C LYS A 39 2.09 -0.17 23.75
N PHE A 40 1.37 -0.41 22.66
CA PHE A 40 1.78 0.10 21.35
C PHE A 40 1.62 1.62 21.32
N VAL A 41 2.67 2.30 20.87
CA VAL A 41 2.71 3.76 20.73
C VAL A 41 3.11 4.12 19.31
N PHE A 42 2.62 5.25 18.82
CA PHE A 42 3.09 5.81 17.56
C PHE A 42 4.35 6.64 17.77
N VAL A 43 5.35 6.42 16.92
CA VAL A 43 6.58 7.21 16.89
C VAL A 43 6.84 7.73 15.49
N GLU A 44 7.26 8.98 15.38
CA GLU A 44 7.58 9.60 14.09
C GLU A 44 9.08 9.43 13.81
N ARG A 45 9.40 9.08 12.56
CA ARG A 45 10.77 8.97 12.05
C ARG A 45 10.84 9.69 10.70
N PRO A 46 11.92 10.43 10.40
CA PRO A 46 12.08 10.99 9.08
C PRO A 46 12.25 9.87 8.05
N LEU A 47 11.59 9.98 6.90
CA LEU A 47 11.72 9.01 5.79
C LEU A 47 13.16 8.91 5.27
N ARG A 48 13.95 9.96 5.47
CA ARG A 48 15.31 10.13 4.95
C ARG A 48 16.30 10.43 6.07
N GLN A 49 16.70 9.42 6.84
CA GLN A 49 17.94 9.51 7.65
C GLN A 49 18.96 8.46 7.21
N GLY A 50 20.05 8.93 6.57
CA GLY A 50 21.36 8.25 6.61
C GLY A 50 21.61 6.99 5.77
N ALA A 51 20.67 6.47 4.97
CA ALA A 51 20.95 5.30 4.12
C ALA A 51 21.49 5.72 2.73
N PRO A 52 22.66 5.22 2.25
CA PRO A 52 22.96 5.26 0.83
C PRO A 52 21.85 4.51 0.10
N ALA A 53 21.46 4.99 -1.07
CA ALA A 53 20.34 4.56 -1.89
C ALA A 53 20.40 3.09 -2.35
N ALA A 54 20.49 2.12 -1.43
CA ALA A 54 20.05 0.75 -1.65
C ALA A 54 18.52 0.76 -1.62
N ARG A 55 17.96 1.41 -2.63
CA ARG A 55 16.56 1.33 -3.01
C ARG A 55 16.19 -0.15 -3.05
N LEU A 56 15.27 -0.60 -2.20
CA LEU A 56 14.43 -1.70 -2.65
C LEU A 56 13.79 -1.21 -3.96
N PRO A 57 13.79 -2.01 -5.04
CA PRO A 57 13.41 -1.52 -6.38
C PRO A 57 12.01 -0.88 -6.51
N ARG A 58 11.21 -0.90 -5.42
CA ARG A 58 9.81 -0.46 -5.38
C ARG A 58 9.43 0.38 -4.15
N ASP A 59 10.36 0.67 -3.23
CA ASP A 59 10.04 1.51 -2.06
C ASP A 59 10.24 2.99 -2.42
N ASP A 60 9.29 3.54 -3.18
CA ASP A 60 9.28 4.94 -3.61
C ASP A 60 8.68 5.89 -2.55
N GLY A 61 8.26 5.35 -1.40
CA GLY A 61 7.53 6.10 -0.37
C GLY A 61 6.02 6.09 -0.54
N SER A 62 5.46 5.25 -1.43
CA SER A 62 4.01 5.13 -1.57
C SER A 62 3.34 4.63 -0.28
N PHE A 63 2.21 5.26 0.08
CA PHE A 63 1.43 4.89 1.25
C PHE A 63 0.70 3.54 1.09
N ASN A 64 0.44 3.07 -0.13
CA ASN A 64 -0.40 1.90 -0.41
C ASN A 64 0.35 0.80 -1.19
N GLN A 65 1.65 0.63 -0.96
CA GLN A 65 2.52 -0.25 -1.75
C GLN A 65 1.99 -1.70 -1.88
N ALA A 66 1.38 -2.27 -0.83
CA ALA A 66 0.81 -3.61 -0.89
C ALA A 66 -0.30 -3.74 -1.95
N ALA A 67 -1.14 -2.71 -2.10
CA ALA A 67 -2.18 -2.66 -3.12
C ALA A 67 -1.59 -2.48 -4.52
N LEU A 68 -0.55 -1.67 -4.67
CA LEU A 68 0.15 -1.50 -5.95
C LEU A 68 0.81 -2.80 -6.40
N ASP A 69 1.51 -3.49 -5.51
CA ASP A 69 2.14 -4.78 -5.81
C ASP A 69 1.10 -5.85 -6.17
N TRP A 70 -0.07 -5.85 -5.51
CA TRP A 70 -1.17 -6.74 -5.86
C TRP A 70 -1.76 -6.43 -7.24
N ILE A 71 -1.94 -5.14 -7.58
CA ILE A 71 -2.42 -4.71 -8.91
C ILE A 71 -1.43 -5.17 -9.98
N ASP A 72 -0.12 -5.00 -9.75
CA ASP A 72 0.92 -5.46 -10.66
C ASP A 72 0.86 -6.98 -10.86
N ASP A 73 0.68 -7.76 -9.78
CA ASP A 73 0.60 -9.21 -9.85
C ASP A 73 -0.62 -9.68 -10.67
N VAL A 74 -1.82 -9.16 -10.37
CA VAL A 74 -3.04 -9.56 -11.11
C VAL A 74 -2.99 -9.11 -12.57
N ALA A 75 -2.44 -7.92 -12.85
CA ALA A 75 -2.31 -7.39 -14.20
C ALA A 75 -1.29 -8.22 -15.02
N SER A 76 -0.18 -8.64 -14.41
CA SER A 76 0.84 -9.45 -15.08
C SER A 76 0.34 -10.85 -15.48
N ASN A 77 -0.68 -11.35 -14.78
CA ASN A 77 -1.28 -12.66 -15.03
C ASN A 77 -2.55 -12.61 -15.90
N LEU A 78 -3.11 -11.43 -16.18
CA LEU A 78 -4.27 -11.30 -17.08
C LEU A 78 -3.84 -11.37 -18.55
N GLN A 79 -4.14 -12.48 -19.22
CA GLN A 79 -3.87 -12.63 -20.66
C GLN A 79 -4.92 -11.98 -21.55
N ARG A 80 -6.20 -12.04 -21.14
CA ARG A 80 -7.33 -11.40 -21.83
C ARG A 80 -8.55 -11.31 -20.91
N GLY A 81 -9.18 -10.14 -20.83
CA GLY A 81 -10.41 -9.93 -20.08
C GLY A 81 -10.32 -8.68 -19.22
N TYR A 82 -10.82 -8.75 -17.98
CA TYR A 82 -10.95 -7.57 -17.10
C TYR A 82 -10.54 -7.87 -15.66
N VAL A 83 -10.05 -6.85 -14.96
CA VAL A 83 -9.99 -6.83 -13.50
C VAL A 83 -11.00 -5.79 -13.03
N ILE A 84 -11.88 -6.17 -12.11
CA ILE A 84 -12.90 -5.29 -11.52
C ILE A 84 -12.69 -5.31 -10.01
N THR A 85 -12.36 -4.15 -9.46
CA THR A 85 -12.17 -3.95 -8.02
C THR A 85 -13.21 -2.93 -7.53
N ILE A 86 -13.91 -3.25 -6.45
CA ILE A 86 -14.90 -2.36 -5.84
C ILE A 86 -14.44 -2.09 -4.41
N ASP A 87 -14.02 -0.86 -4.13
CA ASP A 87 -13.52 -0.43 -2.82
C ASP A 87 -13.93 1.02 -2.56
N TYR A 88 -13.93 1.42 -1.28
CA TYR A 88 -14.13 2.81 -0.89
C TYR A 88 -12.85 3.61 -1.11
N GLY A 89 -12.96 4.80 -1.71
CA GLY A 89 -11.80 5.63 -1.96
C GLY A 89 -12.12 6.96 -2.63
N ARG A 90 -11.07 7.72 -2.93
CA ARG A 90 -11.14 8.97 -3.68
C ARG A 90 -10.05 9.00 -4.74
N SER A 91 -10.29 9.76 -5.80
CA SER A 91 -9.24 10.05 -6.78
C SER A 91 -8.13 10.88 -6.13
N GLY A 92 -6.90 10.79 -6.66
CA GLY A 92 -5.75 11.53 -6.10
C GLY A 92 -5.95 13.06 -6.05
N GLY A 93 -6.78 13.62 -6.94
CA GLY A 93 -7.15 15.04 -6.93
C GLY A 93 -8.12 15.45 -5.82
N GLU A 94 -8.78 14.49 -5.19
CA GLU A 94 -9.78 14.67 -4.12
C GLU A 94 -9.31 14.11 -2.76
N PHE A 95 -8.13 13.50 -2.76
CA PHE A 95 -7.51 12.95 -1.56
C PHE A 95 -6.77 14.05 -0.81
N HIS A 96 -7.21 14.32 0.42
CA HIS A 96 -6.50 15.20 1.34
C HIS A 96 -5.77 14.33 2.39
N GLU A 97 -4.46 14.50 2.52
CA GLU A 97 -3.51 13.71 3.33
C GLU A 97 -3.76 13.68 4.85
N ARG A 98 -4.89 14.20 5.34
CA ARG A 98 -5.19 14.11 6.78
C ARG A 98 -5.89 12.80 7.14
N ILE A 99 -5.09 11.75 7.23
CA ILE A 99 -5.51 10.52 7.89
C ILE A 99 -5.36 10.72 9.40
N GLN A 100 -6.48 10.92 10.10
CA GLN A 100 -6.50 10.88 11.55
C GLN A 100 -6.47 9.42 12.01
N VAL A 101 -5.32 8.96 12.46
CA VAL A 101 -5.19 7.68 13.16
C VAL A 101 -5.41 7.94 14.65
N ARG A 102 -6.43 7.27 15.21
CA ARG A 102 -6.77 7.33 16.64
C ARG A 102 -5.87 6.41 17.45
#